data_AF-A0A558G140-F1
#
_entry.id   AF-A0A558G140-F1
#
_cell.length_a   1.000
_cell.length_b   1.000
_cell.length_c   1.000
_cell.angle_alpha   90.00
_cell.angle_beta   90.00
_cell.angle_gamma   90.00
#
_symmetry.space_group_name_H-M   'P 1'
#
loop_
_entity.id
_entity.type
_entity.pdbx_description
1 polymer ?
#
loop_
_entity_poly.entity_id
_entity_poly.type
_entity_poly.pdbx_seq_one_letter_code
_entity_poly.pdbx_strand_id
1 'polypeptide(L)' 'YHCVPHEALGMLGAVAVGDDVATISTGGGGEKELHELGVPIQAHWVGSATILGILVTIIYTFFILKYGESPNTGNTGGGE' A
#
# COMPACT_ATOMS: atom_id res chain seq x y z
N TYR A 1 -26.92 19.73 4.76
CA TYR A 1 -26.42 18.75 5.75
C TYR A 1 -24.99 19.10 6.09
N HIS A 2 -24.50 18.77 7.30
CA HIS A 2 -23.12 19.06 7.71
C HIS A 2 -22.55 17.86 8.46
N CYS A 3 -21.23 17.72 8.43
CA CYS A 3 -20.53 16.74 9.26
C CYS A 3 -20.25 17.39 10.62
N VAL A 4 -20.87 16.86 11.68
CA VAL A 4 -20.76 17.36 13.07
C VAL A 4 -19.33 17.71 13.51
N PRO A 5 -18.30 16.86 13.30
CA PRO A 5 -16.95 17.22 13.75
C PRO A 5 -16.28 18.35 12.95
N HIS A 6 -16.83 18.75 11.78
CA HIS A 6 -16.22 19.71 10.86
C HIS A 6 -17.09 20.97 10.64
N GLU A 7 -18.12 21.17 11.46
CA GLU A 7 -19.00 22.34 11.36
C GLU A 7 -18.22 23.65 11.53
N ALA A 8 -17.27 23.69 12.48
CA ALA A 8 -16.40 24.84 12.71
C ALA A 8 -15.44 25.13 11.54
N LEU A 9 -15.18 24.14 10.68
CA LEU A 9 -14.38 24.27 9.46
C LEU A 9 -15.24 24.65 8.25
N GLY A 10 -16.55 24.88 8.45
CA GLY A 10 -17.47 25.30 7.39
C GLY A 10 -17.86 24.18 6.43
N MET A 11 -17.80 22.91 6.85
CA MET A 11 -18.16 21.79 5.99
C MET A 11 -19.69 21.69 5.78
N LEU A 12 -20.16 22.31 4.70
CA LEU A 12 -21.55 22.32 4.28
C LEU A 12 -21.76 21.39 3.09
N GLY A 13 -22.87 20.64 3.12
CA GLY A 13 -23.34 19.80 2.02
C GLY A 13 -24.76 20.19 1.61
N ALA A 14 -25.01 20.24 0.31
CA ALA A 14 -26.35 20.41 -0.27
C ALA A 14 -26.70 19.15 -1.08
N VAL A 15 -27.98 18.74 -1.02
CA VAL A 15 -28.52 17.67 -1.86
C VAL A 15 -29.60 18.31 -2.73
N ALA A 16 -29.43 18.23 -4.04
CA ALA A 16 -30.47 18.60 -4.98
C ALA A 16 -31.07 17.30 -5.55
N VAL A 17 -32.40 17.17 -5.49
CA VAL A 17 -33.14 15.98 -5.94
C VAL A 17 -34.19 16.43 -6.94
N GLY A 18 -34.17 15.87 -8.14
CA GLY A 18 -35.10 16.15 -9.23
C GLY A 18 -34.43 16.07 -10.60
N ASP A 19 -35.20 15.76 -11.63
CA ASP A 19 -34.71 15.64 -13.01
C ASP A 19 -34.39 17.01 -13.66
N ASP A 20 -34.86 18.11 -13.06
CA ASP A 20 -34.70 19.47 -13.55
C ASP A 20 -33.37 20.12 -13.11
N VAL A 21 -32.52 19.40 -12.39
CA VAL A 21 -31.26 19.92 -11.85
C VAL A 21 -30.10 19.45 -12.71
N ALA A 22 -29.38 20.40 -13.32
CA ALA A 22 -28.18 20.11 -14.10
C ALA A 22 -27.09 19.51 -13.19
N THR A 23 -26.89 18.20 -13.29
CA THR A 23 -25.83 17.49 -12.57
C THR A 23 -24.56 17.51 -13.41
N ILE A 24 -23.48 18.02 -12.82
CA ILE A 24 -22.13 17.85 -13.37
C ILE A 24 -21.56 16.62 -12.67
N SER A 25 -21.15 15.61 -13.43
CA SER A 25 -20.44 14.46 -12.88
C SER A 25 -19.07 14.91 -12.39
N THR A 26 -18.97 15.30 -11.12
CA THR A 26 -17.69 15.45 -10.44
C THR A 26 -17.29 14.04 -10.02
N GLY A 27 -16.38 13.41 -10.78
CA GLY A 27 -15.95 12.02 -10.61
C GLY A 27 -15.36 11.71 -9.21
N GLY A 28 -16.24 11.61 -8.21
CA GLY A 28 -15.91 11.23 -6.84
C GLY A 28 -15.99 9.72 -6.74
N GLY A 29 -14.88 9.04 -7.00
CA GLY A 29 -14.78 7.58 -6.89
C GLY A 29 -13.94 6.91 -7.97
N GLY A 30 -13.23 7.66 -8.81
CA GLY A 30 -12.20 7.09 -9.68
C GLY A 30 -10.91 6.89 -8.89
N GLU A 31 -10.27 5.74 -9.12
CA GLU A 31 -8.86 5.46 -8.82
C GLU A 31 -8.01 6.74 -8.93
N LYS A 32 -7.59 7.26 -7.77
CA LYS A 32 -6.80 8.49 -7.70
C LYS A 32 -5.41 8.13 -8.20
N GLU A 33 -5.03 8.67 -9.36
CA GLU A 33 -3.69 8.54 -9.93
C GLU A 33 -2.65 8.87 -8.84
N LEU A 34 -1.76 7.92 -8.54
CA LEU A 34 -0.76 7.98 -7.45
C LEU A 34 0.15 9.21 -7.52
N HIS A 35 0.16 9.93 -8.65
CA HIS A 35 0.89 11.16 -8.84
C HIS A 35 0.44 12.29 -7.90
N GLU A 36 -0.82 12.28 -7.41
CA GLU A 36 -1.29 13.22 -6.38
C GLU A 36 -0.84 12.84 -4.96
N LEU A 37 -0.36 11.61 -4.75
CA LEU A 37 0.11 11.09 -3.45
C LEU A 37 1.62 11.30 -3.24
N GLY A 38 2.27 12.12 -4.06
CA GLY A 38 3.66 12.55 -3.87
C GLY A 38 4.73 11.50 -4.18
N VAL A 39 4.34 10.35 -4.75
CA VAL A 39 5.28 9.30 -5.17
C VAL A 39 5.16 9.13 -6.69
N PRO A 40 6.16 9.52 -7.49
CA PRO A 40 6.14 9.41 -8.94
C PRO A 40 6.45 7.97 -9.40
N ILE A 41 5.69 6.99 -8.88
CA ILE A 41 5.74 5.60 -9.33
C ILE A 41 4.41 5.25 -9.98
N GLN A 42 4.45 4.66 -11.17
CA GLN A 42 3.24 4.15 -11.82
C GLN A 42 2.63 3.04 -10.96
N ALA A 43 1.31 3.02 -10.81
CA ALA A 43 0.61 2.12 -9.89
C ALA A 43 0.94 0.63 -10.08
N HIS A 44 1.38 0.21 -11.27
CA HIS A 44 1.78 -1.17 -11.51
C HIS A 44 3.15 -1.55 -10.89
N TRP A 45 4.04 -0.58 -10.67
CA TRP A 45 5.37 -0.84 -10.11
C TRP A 45 5.33 -1.03 -8.59
N VAL A 46 4.35 -0.43 -7.88
CA VAL A 46 4.25 -0.58 -6.41
C VAL A 46 3.95 -2.02 -6.01
N GLY A 47 3.03 -2.68 -6.72
CA GLY A 47 2.70 -4.09 -6.49
C GLY A 47 3.88 -5.00 -6.83
N SER A 48 4.54 -4.75 -7.97
CA SER A 48 5.70 -5.51 -8.42
C SER A 48 6.87 -5.42 -7.45
N ALA A 49 7.18 -4.23 -6.94
CA ALA A 49 8.23 -4.01 -5.95
C ALA A 49 7.93 -4.74 -4.64
N THR A 50 6.67 -4.73 -4.20
CA THR A 50 6.25 -5.42 -2.96
C THR A 50 6.41 -6.93 -3.10
N ILE A 51 5.95 -7.52 -4.21
CA ILE A 51 6.07 -8.95 -4.47
C ILE A 51 7.55 -9.37 -4.55
N LEU A 52 8.38 -8.58 -5.23
CA LEU A 52 9.83 -8.84 -5.31
C LEU A 52 10.48 -8.80 -3.92
N GLY A 53 10.14 -7.82 -3.08
CA GLY A 53 10.64 -7.73 -1.70
C GLY A 53 10.28 -8.95 -0.84
N ILE A 54 9.04 -9.43 -0.95
CA ILE A 54 8.58 -10.65 -0.27
C ILE A 54 9.38 -11.87 -0.75
N LEU A 55 9.54 -12.04 -2.06
CA LEU A 55 10.28 -13.17 -2.64
C LEU A 55 11.75 -13.17 -2.22
N VAL A 56 12.43 -12.02 -2.27
CA VAL A 56 13.82 -11.89 -1.81
C VAL A 56 13.94 -12.27 -0.35
N THR A 57 13.02 -11.82 0.51
CA THR A 57 13.03 -12.13 1.94
C THR A 57 12.87 -13.63 2.19
N ILE A 58 11.92 -14.29 1.51
CA ILE A 58 11.69 -15.73 1.63
C ILE A 58 12.93 -16.50 1.16
N ILE A 59 13.46 -16.20 -0.03
CA ILE A 59 14.64 -16.87 -0.57
C ILE A 59 15.85 -16.68 0.35
N TYR A 60 16.10 -15.47 0.82
CA TYR A 60 17.20 -15.16 1.72
C TYR A 60 17.05 -15.90 3.06
N THR A 61 15.84 -15.95 3.62
CA THR A 61 15.57 -16.70 4.86
C THR A 61 15.86 -18.19 4.67
N PHE A 62 15.36 -18.80 3.60
CA PHE A 62 15.67 -20.19 3.29
C PHE A 62 17.16 -20.41 3.01
N PHE A 63 17.83 -19.48 2.36
CA PHE A 63 19.26 -19.56 2.10
C PHE A 63 20.07 -19.57 3.41
N ILE A 64 19.75 -18.70 4.37
CA ILE A 64 20.38 -18.69 5.70
C ILE A 64 20.04 -19.96 6.48
N LEU A 65 18.81 -20.44 6.45
CA LEU A 65 18.45 -21.68 7.16
C LEU A 65 19.08 -22.93 6.53
N LYS A 66 19.27 -22.95 5.20
CA LYS A 66 19.79 -24.11 4.47
C LYS A 66 21.31 -24.14 4.36
N TYR A 67 21.94 -22.97 4.29
CA TYR A 67 23.36 -22.81 3.99
C TYR A 67 24.07 -21.82 4.94
N GLY A 68 23.34 -21.20 5.88
CA GLY A 68 23.91 -20.27 6.86
C GLY A 68 24.65 -20.94 7.99
N GLU A 69 24.42 -22.23 8.27
CA GLU A 69 25.41 -23.06 8.98
C GLU A 69 26.52 -23.44 7.97
N SER A 70 27.50 -22.56 7.84
CA SER A 70 28.60 -22.79 6.91
C SER A 70 29.46 -24.00 7.35
N PRO A 71 30.11 -24.72 6.41
CA PRO A 71 31.14 -25.73 6.70
C PRO A 71 32.37 -25.24 7.50
N ASN A 72 32.44 -23.96 7.86
CA ASN A 72 33.55 -23.35 8.59
C ASN A 72 33.22 -23.05 10.07
N THR A 73 32.19 -23.67 10.65
CA THR A 73 32.11 -23.84 12.11
C THR A 73 33.05 -24.97 12.52
N GLY A 74 34.34 -24.68 12.52
CA GLY A 74 35.36 -25.57 13.09
C GLY A 74 35.15 -25.72 14.59
N ASN A 75 34.83 -26.95 15.02
CA ASN A 75 34.91 -27.48 16.40
C ASN A 75 34.22 -26.67 17.51
N THR A 76 32.97 -27.02 17.84
CA THR A 76 32.46 -27.29 19.20
C THR A 76 31.08 -27.94 19.03
N GLY A 77 30.76 -29.19 19.32
CA GLY A 77 31.40 -30.33 19.96
C GLY A 77 30.27 -31.33 20.24
N GLY A 78 30.55 -32.63 20.12
CA GLY A 78 29.62 -33.70 20.55
C GLY A 78 29.10 -34.54 19.40
N GLY A 79 29.92 -35.48 18.94
CA GLY A 79 29.38 -36.71 18.38
C GLY A 79 28.96 -37.60 19.54
N GLU A 80 27.68 -37.93 19.57
CA GLU A 80 27.01 -39.13 20.11
C GLU A 80 25.63 -39.19 19.47
#